data_AF-W2K8X5-F1
#
_entry.id   AF-W2K8X5-F1
#
_cell.length_a   1.000
_cell.length_b   1.000
_cell.length_c   1.000
_cell.angle_alpha   90.00
_cell.angle_beta   90.00
_cell.angle_gamma   90.00
#
_symmetry.space_group_name_H-M   'P 1'
#
loop_
_entity.id
_entity.type
_entity.pdbx_description
1 polymer ?
#
loop_
_entity_poly.entity_id
_entity_poly.type
_entity_poly.pdbx_seq_one_letter_code
_entity_poly.pdbx_strand_id
1 'polypeptide(L)'
;MNSPTASSTSDDTGSFPTTTTPIFQAQSDFDDELQLQFAPPTGGAPIYVAGDVASPMTQYRDAPFQLATASFDRFEELDSFSLYSGKQQSAMELDSTPFKPLAASPLSPSAAVEIPVKEGWDSFFGSAFPSFPSFSDPEEIMTTLQNALKPFECSVHIENRWTLRVSWLCVAEEIALSISLSKEQGSEEKYEVVFRREFGDEMAFHQLVECIRARCSDVDAEPLFFADSTLEPWLDAKQELKGRRYAIRDTEAAQLIKEINAELDVDTLYEVAKVVKNHCRHRGNRRLFLETDRVGFVQAIKWMLADSEVLARFAVFILLQYAKESSDDESVELFTSAFERNSVELLLTELEYRESDSACSQFTIPMLAEIQQSWIFA
;
A
#
# COMPACT_ATOMS: atom_id res chain seq x y z
N MET A 1 -31.75 2.23 -76.79
CA MET A 1 -30.41 1.81 -77.25
C MET A 1 -29.59 1.51 -76.01
N ASN A 2 -29.24 0.29 -75.58
CA ASN A 2 -29.43 -1.06 -76.08
C ASN A 2 -29.56 -1.99 -74.84
N SER A 3 -30.45 -2.98 -74.93
CA SER A 3 -30.37 -4.28 -74.22
C SER A 3 -29.05 -5.03 -74.60
N PRO A 4 -28.68 -6.24 -74.09
CA PRO A 4 -29.55 -7.26 -73.49
C PRO A 4 -28.91 -8.25 -72.45
N THR A 5 -29.76 -9.17 -71.94
CA THR A 5 -29.62 -10.64 -71.69
C THR A 5 -28.29 -11.25 -71.23
N ALA A 6 -28.22 -12.40 -70.57
CA ALA A 6 -29.14 -13.34 -69.93
C ALA A 6 -28.26 -14.43 -69.27
N SER A 7 -28.89 -15.16 -68.38
CA SER A 7 -28.52 -16.40 -67.70
C SER A 7 -27.84 -17.48 -68.56
N SER A 8 -26.97 -18.29 -67.95
CA SER A 8 -26.86 -19.77 -67.99
C SER A 8 -25.40 -20.22 -67.74
N THR A 9 -25.06 -20.84 -66.59
CA THR A 9 -24.76 -22.31 -66.39
C THR A 9 -23.57 -22.81 -67.23
N SER A 10 -22.62 -23.63 -66.77
CA SER A 10 -22.44 -24.49 -65.59
C SER A 10 -21.01 -25.08 -65.62
N ASP A 11 -20.65 -25.80 -64.54
CA ASP A 11 -19.62 -26.85 -64.44
C ASP A 11 -18.15 -26.35 -64.58
N ASP A 12 -17.16 -26.85 -63.84
CA ASP A 12 -16.92 -28.23 -63.49
C ASP A 12 -15.85 -28.32 -62.36
N THR A 13 -16.00 -29.36 -61.54
CA THR A 13 -15.00 -30.10 -60.74
C THR A 13 -13.71 -29.44 -60.22
N GLY A 14 -13.57 -29.48 -58.89
CA GLY A 14 -12.37 -30.06 -58.25
C GLY A 14 -11.54 -29.15 -57.34
N SER A 15 -11.26 -29.71 -56.16
CA SER A 15 -10.07 -29.48 -55.31
C SER A 15 -10.14 -28.41 -54.21
N PHE A 16 -10.09 -28.90 -52.97
CA PHE A 16 -9.89 -28.19 -51.69
C PHE A 16 -8.50 -27.49 -51.59
N PRO A 17 -8.18 -26.81 -50.47
CA PRO A 17 -8.81 -25.64 -49.85
C PRO A 17 -7.76 -24.53 -49.63
N THR A 18 -8.13 -23.25 -49.53
CA THR A 18 -7.25 -22.26 -48.84
C THR A 18 -8.01 -21.00 -48.45
N THR A 19 -7.97 -20.72 -47.15
CA THR A 19 -7.87 -19.40 -46.50
C THR A 19 -8.60 -18.22 -47.16
N THR A 20 -9.70 -17.76 -46.55
CA THR A 20 -9.93 -16.31 -46.46
C THR A 20 -10.81 -15.98 -45.24
N THR A 21 -10.32 -15.02 -44.45
CA THR A 21 -10.96 -14.35 -43.31
C THR A 21 -12.37 -13.83 -43.62
N PRO A 22 -13.35 -13.98 -42.72
CA PRO A 22 -14.58 -13.20 -42.83
C PRO A 22 -14.37 -11.79 -42.25
N ILE A 23 -14.68 -10.83 -43.11
CA ILE A 23 -14.80 -9.40 -42.86
C ILE A 23 -16.00 -9.16 -41.93
N PHE A 24 -15.82 -8.37 -40.88
CA PHE A 24 -16.89 -7.92 -40.00
C PHE A 24 -17.83 -6.96 -40.74
N GLN A 25 -19.11 -7.32 -40.85
CA GLN A 25 -20.19 -6.37 -41.09
C GLN A 25 -21.01 -6.25 -39.81
N ALA A 26 -20.89 -5.11 -39.15
CA ALA A 26 -21.80 -4.69 -38.10
C ALA A 26 -23.09 -4.17 -38.76
N GLN A 27 -24.19 -4.87 -38.54
CA GLN A 27 -25.53 -4.26 -38.59
C GLN A 27 -26.12 -4.42 -37.20
N SER A 28 -26.30 -3.27 -36.54
CA SER A 28 -27.10 -3.13 -35.34
C SER A 28 -28.57 -3.19 -35.71
N ASP A 29 -29.34 -4.00 -34.99
CA ASP A 29 -30.70 -3.64 -34.57
C ASP A 29 -31.05 -4.40 -33.28
N PHE A 30 -31.84 -3.72 -32.46
CA PHE A 30 -32.14 -3.96 -31.05
C PHE A 30 -33.02 -5.20 -30.77
N ASP A 31 -32.92 -5.65 -29.51
CA ASP A 31 -33.80 -6.55 -28.74
C ASP A 31 -33.93 -8.03 -29.15
N ASP A 32 -33.39 -8.94 -28.32
CA ASP A 32 -34.18 -9.99 -27.65
C ASP A 32 -33.29 -10.98 -26.83
N GLU A 33 -33.86 -11.48 -25.75
CA GLU A 33 -33.32 -12.39 -24.74
C GLU A 33 -32.47 -13.56 -25.29
N LEU A 34 -31.23 -13.69 -24.81
CA LEU A 34 -30.42 -14.90 -25.05
C LEU A 34 -30.87 -16.06 -24.16
N GLN A 35 -31.90 -16.78 -24.60
CA GLN A 35 -32.15 -18.16 -24.15
C GLN A 35 -31.11 -19.08 -24.78
N LEU A 36 -30.10 -19.48 -24.00
CA LEU A 36 -29.13 -20.51 -24.40
C LEU A 36 -29.80 -21.89 -24.38
N GLN A 37 -30.27 -22.33 -25.54
CA GLN A 37 -30.82 -23.68 -25.74
C GLN A 37 -29.67 -24.66 -26.02
N PHE A 38 -29.31 -25.48 -25.03
CA PHE A 38 -28.35 -26.57 -25.23
C PHE A 38 -28.99 -27.70 -26.05
N ALA A 39 -28.25 -28.21 -27.03
CA ALA A 39 -28.66 -29.36 -27.85
C ALA A 39 -28.92 -30.61 -26.99
N PRO A 40 -29.90 -31.46 -27.34
CA PRO A 40 -30.23 -32.62 -26.52
C PRO A 40 -29.12 -33.68 -26.61
N PRO A 41 -28.78 -34.35 -25.49
CA PRO A 41 -27.77 -35.39 -25.49
C PRO A 41 -28.32 -36.67 -26.15
N THR A 42 -27.59 -37.17 -27.15
CA THR A 42 -27.76 -38.51 -27.69
C THR A 42 -27.29 -39.55 -26.67
N GLY A 43 -28.24 -40.30 -26.10
CA GLY A 43 -28.08 -41.70 -25.71
C GLY A 43 -27.32 -42.03 -24.42
N GLY A 44 -28.02 -42.68 -23.48
CA GLY A 44 -27.43 -43.49 -22.41
C GLY A 44 -27.27 -42.80 -21.05
N ALA A 45 -28.37 -42.67 -20.31
CA ALA A 45 -28.36 -42.13 -18.94
C ALA A 45 -27.71 -43.08 -17.92
N PRO A 46 -26.95 -42.55 -16.95
CA PRO A 46 -27.05 -43.00 -15.57
C PRO A 46 -27.88 -42.00 -14.77
N ILE A 47 -28.84 -42.52 -14.00
CA ILE A 47 -29.65 -41.77 -13.05
C ILE A 47 -28.72 -41.28 -11.93
N TYR A 48 -28.54 -39.96 -11.80
CA TYR A 48 -27.90 -39.36 -10.63
C TYR A 48 -28.98 -38.81 -9.68
N VAL A 49 -28.99 -39.35 -8.47
CA VAL A 49 -29.77 -38.91 -7.32
C VAL A 49 -29.24 -37.54 -6.87
N ALA A 50 -30.15 -36.60 -6.61
CA ALA A 50 -29.81 -35.27 -6.11
C ALA A 50 -29.09 -35.37 -4.75
N GLY A 51 -27.81 -35.01 -4.74
CA GLY A 51 -27.04 -34.71 -3.55
C GLY A 51 -26.54 -33.27 -3.64
N ASP A 52 -26.65 -32.54 -2.54
CA ASP A 52 -26.23 -31.13 -2.40
C ASP A 52 -24.87 -30.86 -3.02
N VAL A 53 -24.85 -30.07 -4.10
CA VAL A 53 -23.62 -29.55 -4.69
C VAL A 53 -23.34 -28.20 -4.05
N ALA A 54 -22.55 -28.23 -2.97
CA ALA A 54 -21.80 -27.08 -2.53
C ALA A 54 -20.87 -26.64 -3.69
N SER A 55 -21.05 -25.42 -4.17
CA SER A 55 -20.13 -24.79 -5.11
C SER A 55 -18.73 -24.65 -4.48
N PRO A 56 -17.64 -24.70 -5.26
CA PRO A 56 -16.28 -24.63 -4.73
C PRO A 56 -16.03 -23.24 -4.13
N MET A 57 -16.26 -23.15 -2.83
CA MET A 57 -15.85 -22.07 -1.95
C MET A 57 -14.32 -22.00 -2.03
N THR A 58 -13.77 -20.94 -2.61
CA THR A 58 -12.34 -20.63 -2.48
C THR A 58 -12.08 -20.38 -1.00
N GLN A 59 -11.49 -21.38 -0.36
CA GLN A 59 -11.03 -21.37 1.02
C GLN A 59 -9.83 -20.41 1.14
N TYR A 60 -10.08 -19.13 1.32
CA TYR A 60 -9.19 -18.27 2.10
C TYR A 60 -9.73 -18.24 3.53
N ARG A 61 -9.52 -19.36 4.23
CA ARG A 61 -9.77 -19.47 5.66
C ARG A 61 -8.64 -18.77 6.40
N ASP A 62 -9.02 -17.85 7.28
CA ASP A 62 -8.71 -17.92 8.71
C ASP A 62 -7.38 -18.61 9.03
N ALA A 63 -6.28 -17.88 8.92
CA ALA A 63 -5.12 -18.17 9.75
C ALA A 63 -5.43 -17.59 11.15
N PRO A 64 -5.37 -18.37 12.24
CA PRO A 64 -5.49 -17.82 13.57
C PRO A 64 -4.24 -16.99 13.86
N PHE A 65 -4.35 -15.67 13.77
CA PHE A 65 -3.29 -14.75 14.14
C PHE A 65 -3.02 -14.89 15.64
N GLN A 66 -1.84 -15.41 15.99
CA GLN A 66 -1.29 -15.23 17.33
C GLN A 66 -0.68 -13.83 17.37
N LEU A 67 -1.44 -12.87 17.89
CA LEU A 67 -0.93 -11.54 18.24
C LEU A 67 0.14 -11.71 19.33
N ALA A 68 1.41 -11.58 18.96
CA ALA A 68 2.45 -11.18 19.89
C ALA A 68 2.54 -9.65 19.88
N THR A 69 1.46 -8.97 20.26
CA THR A 69 1.48 -7.54 20.55
C THR A 69 2.17 -7.34 21.90
N ALA A 70 3.40 -6.85 21.86
CA ALA A 70 4.02 -6.28 23.05
C ALA A 70 3.19 -5.07 23.52
N SER A 71 3.01 -4.96 24.83
CA SER A 71 2.15 -3.97 25.50
C SER A 71 2.54 -2.52 25.18
N PHE A 72 1.53 -1.67 25.08
CA PHE A 72 1.56 -0.23 24.78
C PHE A 72 2.36 0.68 25.77
N ASP A 73 3.04 0.14 26.77
CA ASP A 73 3.70 0.91 27.84
C ASP A 73 5.19 1.24 27.58
N ARG A 74 5.70 1.10 26.35
CA ARG A 74 7.15 1.29 26.06
C ARG A 74 7.53 2.58 25.32
N PHE A 75 6.60 3.50 25.14
CA PHE A 75 6.82 4.73 24.37
C PHE A 75 7.51 5.87 25.14
N GLU A 76 7.63 5.83 26.47
CA GLU A 76 8.34 6.89 27.23
C GLU A 76 9.87 6.70 27.34
N GLU A 77 10.43 5.54 26.95
CA GLU A 77 11.88 5.29 27.07
C GLU A 77 12.73 5.71 25.86
N LEU A 78 12.10 6.08 24.74
CA LEU A 78 12.84 6.45 23.51
C LEU A 78 13.16 7.95 23.40
N ASP A 79 12.52 8.82 24.19
CA ASP A 79 12.81 10.26 24.25
C ASP A 79 13.89 10.65 25.27
N SER A 80 14.45 9.68 26.00
CA SER A 80 15.39 9.96 27.11
C SER A 80 16.88 9.92 26.74
N PHE A 81 17.26 9.62 25.50
CA PHE A 81 18.67 9.58 25.08
C PHE A 81 19.12 10.87 24.38
N SER A 82 18.90 12.01 25.05
CA SER A 82 19.68 13.23 24.80
C SER A 82 20.81 13.35 25.82
N LEU A 83 21.94 12.69 25.54
CA LEU A 83 23.20 13.00 26.20
C LEU A 83 23.67 14.37 25.70
N TYR A 84 23.27 15.44 26.39
CA TYR A 84 24.05 16.64 26.73
C TYR A 84 23.11 17.75 27.20
N SER A 85 22.95 17.88 28.52
CA SER A 85 22.67 19.18 29.13
C SER A 85 23.43 19.26 30.45
N GLY A 86 24.48 20.08 30.44
CA GLY A 86 25.25 20.39 31.63
C GLY A 86 24.53 21.43 32.48
N LYS A 87 24.51 21.22 33.80
CA LYS A 87 25.06 22.16 34.78
C LYS A 87 25.09 21.57 36.20
N GLN A 88 26.31 21.52 36.73
CA GLN A 88 26.70 22.03 38.05
C GLN A 88 26.51 21.13 39.28
N GLN A 89 27.60 20.44 39.68
CA GLN A 89 28.05 20.24 41.08
C GLN A 89 29.54 19.84 41.01
N SER A 90 30.45 20.75 41.41
CA SER A 90 31.07 20.88 42.74
C SER A 90 32.33 20.02 42.89
N ALA A 91 33.42 20.70 43.25
CA ALA A 91 34.80 20.23 43.36
C ALA A 91 35.05 19.28 44.53
N MET A 92 35.96 18.31 44.35
CA MET A 92 37.24 18.19 45.09
C MET A 92 38.05 16.98 44.61
N GLU A 93 39.35 17.20 44.35
CA GLU A 93 40.56 16.37 44.59
C GLU A 93 40.56 14.86 44.28
N LEU A 94 41.66 14.19 43.91
CA LEU A 94 43.00 14.45 43.39
C LEU A 94 43.61 13.02 43.32
N ASP A 95 44.15 12.55 42.19
CA ASP A 95 45.40 11.75 42.19
C ASP A 95 45.92 11.40 40.79
N SER A 96 46.86 12.23 40.34
CA SER A 96 48.19 11.96 39.75
C SER A 96 48.63 10.48 39.62
N THR A 97 49.00 9.91 38.46
CA THR A 97 50.21 10.12 37.62
C THR A 97 50.34 8.92 36.61
N PRO A 98 51.36 8.82 35.73
CA PRO A 98 51.54 9.56 34.47
C PRO A 98 51.81 8.62 33.25
N PHE A 99 51.25 8.90 32.07
CA PHE A 99 51.82 8.36 30.82
C PHE A 99 51.98 9.46 29.76
N LYS A 100 53.16 9.43 29.12
CA LYS A 100 53.78 10.44 28.25
C LYS A 100 52.85 10.98 27.15
N PRO A 101 52.97 12.26 26.78
CA PRO A 101 52.33 12.79 25.59
C PRO A 101 53.14 12.37 24.35
N LEU A 102 52.58 11.49 23.53
CA LEU A 102 52.97 11.39 22.13
C LEU A 102 52.25 12.51 21.39
N ALA A 103 53.01 13.50 20.96
CA ALA A 103 52.59 14.50 20.02
C ALA A 103 52.11 13.79 18.73
N ALA A 104 50.79 13.74 18.53
CA ALA A 104 50.19 13.41 17.25
C ALA A 104 49.72 14.71 16.61
N SER A 105 50.29 14.99 15.44
CA SER A 105 50.01 16.15 14.58
C SER A 105 48.51 16.35 14.33
N PRO A 106 48.00 17.59 14.37
CA PRO A 106 46.59 17.88 14.17
C PRO A 106 46.29 18.16 12.69
N LEU A 107 46.57 17.23 11.77
CA LEU A 107 46.26 17.42 10.35
C LEU A 107 46.05 16.07 9.63
N SER A 108 44.82 15.54 9.69
CA SER A 108 44.26 14.66 8.66
C SER A 108 42.79 15.02 8.43
N PRO A 109 42.36 15.24 7.16
CA PRO A 109 40.99 15.63 6.83
C PRO A 109 40.05 14.41 6.89
N SER A 110 38.86 14.61 7.47
CA SER A 110 37.70 13.69 7.49
C SER A 110 38.01 12.20 7.64
N ALA A 111 37.93 11.68 8.87
CA ALA A 111 37.75 10.24 9.07
C ALA A 111 36.54 9.78 8.25
N ALA A 112 36.78 8.99 7.21
CA ALA A 112 35.72 8.33 6.47
C ALA A 112 34.96 7.45 7.46
N VAL A 113 33.64 7.62 7.55
CA VAL A 113 32.79 6.82 8.44
C VAL A 113 32.89 5.37 7.97
N GLU A 114 33.51 4.52 8.78
CA GLU A 114 33.70 3.10 8.47
C GLU A 114 32.35 2.38 8.36
N ILE A 115 32.27 1.42 7.44
CA ILE A 115 31.06 0.62 7.22
C ILE A 115 30.91 -0.36 8.39
N PRO A 116 29.73 -0.46 9.01
CA PRO A 116 29.49 -1.43 10.07
C PRO A 116 29.80 -2.87 9.62
N VAL A 117 30.58 -3.61 10.41
CA VAL A 117 30.83 -5.03 10.16
C VAL A 117 29.70 -5.83 10.77
N LYS A 118 29.15 -6.80 10.03
CA LYS A 118 28.11 -7.70 10.53
C LYS A 118 28.64 -8.48 11.73
N GLU A 119 28.04 -8.28 12.91
CA GLU A 119 28.43 -9.01 14.12
C GLU A 119 27.91 -10.45 14.07
N GLY A 120 28.62 -11.38 14.70
CA GLY A 120 28.30 -12.81 14.66
C GLY A 120 26.89 -13.16 15.15
N TRP A 121 26.30 -12.36 16.05
CA TRP A 121 24.93 -12.54 16.55
C TRP A 121 23.86 -12.19 15.50
N ASP A 122 24.09 -11.16 14.68
CA ASP A 122 23.23 -10.80 13.54
C ASP A 122 23.25 -11.89 12.45
N SER A 123 24.26 -12.75 12.42
CA SER A 123 24.30 -13.88 11.47
C SER A 123 23.42 -15.05 11.87
N PHE A 124 23.12 -15.23 13.17
CA PHE A 124 22.24 -16.30 13.66
C PHE A 124 20.75 -15.93 13.59
N PHE A 125 20.40 -14.66 13.84
CA PHE A 125 19.02 -14.17 13.75
C PHE A 125 18.70 -13.43 12.44
N GLY A 126 19.72 -13.00 11.70
CA GLY A 126 19.55 -12.25 10.44
C GLY A 126 18.98 -13.05 9.28
N SER A 127 18.96 -14.38 9.38
CA SER A 127 18.28 -15.24 8.38
C SER A 127 16.76 -15.04 8.33
N ALA A 128 16.17 -14.33 9.30
CA ALA A 128 14.75 -14.03 9.34
C ALA A 128 14.37 -12.73 8.59
N PHE A 129 15.33 -11.86 8.29
CA PHE A 129 15.05 -10.59 7.63
C PHE A 129 15.31 -10.69 6.13
N PRO A 130 14.47 -10.06 5.28
CA PRO A 130 14.79 -9.90 3.87
C PRO A 130 16.14 -9.20 3.72
N SER A 131 17.04 -9.79 2.94
CA SER A 131 18.34 -9.20 2.63
C SER A 131 18.80 -9.58 1.23
N PHE A 132 19.83 -8.90 0.75
CA PHE A 132 20.56 -9.34 -0.44
C PHE A 132 22.06 -9.03 -0.36
N PRO A 133 22.91 -9.87 -0.96
CA PRO A 133 24.34 -9.64 -1.05
C PRO A 133 24.69 -8.67 -2.19
N SER A 134 25.76 -7.90 -2.03
CA SER A 134 26.31 -7.03 -3.07
C SER A 134 27.84 -7.04 -3.08
N PHE A 135 28.40 -6.86 -4.27
CA PHE A 135 29.84 -6.66 -4.50
C PHE A 135 30.15 -5.26 -5.06
N SER A 136 29.14 -4.39 -5.16
CA SER A 136 29.28 -3.04 -5.72
C SER A 136 29.90 -2.09 -4.68
N ASP A 137 30.30 -0.91 -5.15
CA ASP A 137 30.82 0.12 -4.25
C ASP A 137 29.73 0.55 -3.24
N PRO A 138 30.04 0.68 -1.93
CA PRO A 138 29.06 1.04 -0.89
C PRO A 138 28.23 2.29 -1.20
N GLU A 139 28.88 3.31 -1.77
CA GLU A 139 28.21 4.56 -2.17
C GLU A 139 27.25 4.34 -3.34
N GLU A 140 27.60 3.46 -4.28
CA GLU A 140 26.73 3.07 -5.40
C GLU A 140 25.51 2.30 -4.88
N ILE A 141 25.71 1.39 -3.92
CA ILE A 141 24.62 0.66 -3.26
C ILE A 141 23.65 1.65 -2.59
N MET A 142 24.15 2.55 -1.75
CA MET A 142 23.31 3.52 -1.03
C MET A 142 22.58 4.49 -1.97
N THR A 143 23.25 4.92 -3.06
CA THR A 143 22.63 5.77 -4.09
C THR A 143 21.54 5.04 -4.85
N THR A 144 21.76 3.77 -5.18
CA THR A 144 20.79 2.92 -5.88
C THR A 144 19.57 2.65 -5.00
N LEU A 145 19.75 2.37 -3.70
CA LEU A 145 18.66 2.22 -2.73
C LEU A 145 17.80 3.48 -2.62
N GLN A 146 18.42 4.66 -2.51
CA GLN A 146 17.69 5.93 -2.48
C GLN A 146 16.91 6.18 -3.78
N ASN A 147 17.49 5.84 -4.94
CA ASN A 147 16.81 5.96 -6.22
C ASN A 147 15.65 4.97 -6.36
N ALA A 148 15.79 3.75 -5.83
CA ALA A 148 14.75 2.73 -5.83
C ALA A 148 13.53 3.14 -4.98
N LEU A 149 13.72 3.94 -3.92
CA LEU A 149 12.66 4.42 -3.03
C LEU A 149 11.82 5.57 -3.61
N LYS A 150 12.39 6.42 -4.48
CA LYS A 150 11.74 7.63 -5.03
C LYS A 150 10.34 7.38 -5.64
N PRO A 151 10.11 6.35 -6.46
CA PRO A 151 8.82 6.12 -7.12
C PRO A 151 7.67 5.83 -6.15
N PHE A 152 7.99 5.34 -4.96
CA PHE A 152 7.02 5.00 -3.92
C PHE A 152 6.69 6.19 -3.00
N GLU A 153 7.29 7.36 -3.26
CA GLU A 153 7.11 8.59 -2.47
C GLU A 153 7.44 8.39 -0.99
N CYS A 154 8.39 7.49 -0.68
CA CYS A 154 8.82 7.28 0.70
C CYS A 154 9.57 8.50 1.25
N SER A 155 9.39 8.75 2.54
CA SER A 155 10.24 9.66 3.30
C SER A 155 11.48 8.91 3.77
N VAL A 156 12.66 9.45 3.44
CA VAL A 156 13.94 8.79 3.69
C VAL A 156 14.84 9.68 4.51
N HIS A 157 15.27 9.19 5.66
CA HIS A 157 16.29 9.81 6.51
C HIS A 157 17.54 8.94 6.54
N ILE A 158 18.71 9.54 6.29
CA ILE A 158 19.98 8.83 6.27
C ILE A 158 20.60 8.90 7.66
N GLU A 159 20.63 7.78 8.36
CA GLU A 159 21.29 7.60 9.65
C GLU A 159 22.71 7.06 9.42
N ASN A 160 23.72 7.76 9.95
CA ASN A 160 25.12 7.33 9.94
C ASN A 160 25.69 6.94 8.55
N ARG A 161 25.16 7.51 7.46
CA ARG A 161 25.54 7.26 6.04
C ARG A 161 25.19 5.87 5.48
N TRP A 162 25.10 4.85 6.32
CA TRP A 162 24.92 3.45 5.90
C TRP A 162 23.57 2.84 6.27
N THR A 163 22.72 3.61 6.95
CA THR A 163 21.36 3.19 7.32
C THR A 163 20.36 4.19 6.76
N LEU A 164 19.33 3.71 6.07
CA LEU A 164 18.18 4.49 5.67
C LEU A 164 17.02 4.16 6.61
N ARG A 165 16.47 5.17 7.28
CA ARG A 165 15.16 5.09 7.93
C ARG A 165 14.12 5.55 6.93
N VAL A 166 13.17 4.68 6.64
CA VAL A 166 12.18 4.89 5.58
C VAL A 166 10.79 4.82 6.22
N SER A 167 10.01 5.89 6.04
CA SER A 167 8.57 5.90 6.34
C SER A 167 7.80 5.95 5.02
N TRP A 168 6.80 5.10 4.88
CA TRP A 168 5.98 4.98 3.70
C TRP A 168 4.50 4.92 4.10
N LEU A 169 3.68 5.75 3.46
CA LEU A 169 2.22 5.73 3.66
C LEU A 169 1.54 4.87 2.59
N CYS A 170 1.34 3.60 2.90
CA CYS A 170 0.67 2.64 2.04
C CYS A 170 -0.85 2.66 2.27
N VAL A 171 -1.61 3.27 1.35
CA VAL A 171 -3.09 3.32 1.44
C VAL A 171 -3.55 3.83 2.82
N ALA A 172 -2.94 4.94 3.25
CA ALA A 172 -3.14 5.58 4.56
C ALA A 172 -2.68 4.77 5.80
N GLU A 173 -2.01 3.63 5.61
CA GLU A 173 -1.32 2.90 6.69
C GLU A 173 0.17 3.23 6.66
N GLU A 174 0.74 3.58 7.81
CA GLU A 174 2.17 3.85 7.92
C GLU A 174 2.96 2.55 8.02
N ILE A 175 4.02 2.47 7.24
CA ILE A 175 5.01 1.41 7.27
C ILE A 175 6.36 2.07 7.49
N ALA A 176 7.00 1.73 8.61
CA ALA A 176 8.35 2.19 8.92
C ALA A 176 9.31 1.00 8.81
N LEU A 177 10.43 1.21 8.13
CA LEU A 177 11.50 0.22 8.00
C LEU A 177 12.88 0.87 8.02
N SER A 178 13.88 0.09 8.40
CA SER A 178 15.29 0.41 8.20
C SER A 178 15.89 -0.44 7.09
N ILE A 179 16.76 0.19 6.31
CA ILE A 179 17.62 -0.48 5.33
C ILE A 179 19.06 -0.21 5.75
N SER A 180 19.79 -1.24 6.16
CA SER A 180 21.16 -1.10 6.62
C SER A 180 22.14 -1.82 5.70
N LEU A 181 23.25 -1.16 5.41
CA LEU A 181 24.40 -1.75 4.74
C LEU A 181 25.41 -2.22 5.79
N SER A 182 25.86 -3.47 5.66
CA SER A 182 26.92 -4.02 6.49
C SER A 182 27.96 -4.75 5.66
N LYS A 183 29.19 -4.79 6.14
CA LYS A 183 30.29 -5.58 5.54
C LYS A 183 30.31 -6.97 6.15
N GLU A 184 30.38 -8.01 5.32
CA GLU A 184 30.42 -9.40 5.79
C GLU A 184 31.78 -9.72 6.43
N GLN A 185 31.75 -10.42 7.57
CA GLN A 185 32.97 -10.79 8.28
C GLN A 185 33.81 -11.78 7.46
N GLY A 186 35.07 -11.43 7.18
CA GLY A 186 36.01 -12.29 6.46
C GLY A 186 36.07 -12.06 4.94
N SER A 187 35.32 -11.10 4.40
CA SER A 187 35.43 -10.64 3.00
C SER A 187 35.74 -9.15 2.95
N GLU A 188 36.66 -8.73 2.07
CA GLU A 188 36.96 -7.30 1.89
C GLU A 188 35.96 -6.59 0.98
N GLU A 189 35.27 -7.32 0.10
CA GLU A 189 34.46 -6.77 -1.00
C GLU A 189 33.01 -7.28 -1.00
N LYS A 190 32.58 -8.00 0.05
CA LYS A 190 31.19 -8.49 0.15
C LYS A 190 30.41 -7.69 1.19
N TYR A 191 29.32 -7.10 0.72
CA TYR A 191 28.37 -6.34 1.52
C TYR A 191 27.02 -7.05 1.57
N GLU A 192 26.24 -6.71 2.57
CA GLU A 192 24.88 -7.18 2.74
C GLU A 192 23.96 -6.01 3.06
N VAL A 193 22.87 -5.91 2.30
CA VAL A 193 21.79 -4.95 2.53
C VAL A 193 20.67 -5.70 3.24
N VAL A 194 20.32 -5.25 4.44
CA VAL A 194 19.27 -5.87 5.28
C VAL A 194 18.10 -4.92 5.43
N PHE A 195 16.89 -5.45 5.26
CA PHE A 195 15.64 -4.72 5.46
C PHE A 195 15.00 -5.15 6.78
N ARG A 196 14.69 -4.21 7.67
CA ARG A 196 14.05 -4.48 8.96
C ARG A 196 12.76 -3.67 9.06
N ARG A 197 11.63 -4.35 9.23
CA ARG A 197 10.36 -3.70 9.56
C ARG A 197 10.40 -3.22 11.00
N GLU A 198 10.09 -1.95 11.20
CA GLU A 198 9.98 -1.33 12.53
C GLU A 198 8.52 -1.24 12.95
N PHE A 199 7.65 -0.89 12.00
CA PHE A 199 6.22 -0.70 12.20
C PHE A 199 5.42 -0.96 10.93
N GLY A 200 4.13 -1.27 11.07
CA GLY A 200 3.18 -1.41 9.96
C GLY A 200 2.94 -2.84 9.48
N ASP A 201 2.12 -2.96 8.43
CA ASP A 201 1.67 -4.23 7.84
C ASP A 201 2.84 -5.03 7.24
N GLU A 202 2.94 -6.30 7.62
CA GLU A 202 4.05 -7.17 7.24
C GLU A 202 4.00 -7.56 5.76
N MET A 203 2.80 -7.78 5.20
CA MET A 203 2.65 -8.15 3.80
C MET A 203 3.03 -6.98 2.88
N ALA A 204 2.54 -5.78 3.20
CA ALA A 204 2.89 -4.57 2.48
C ALA A 204 4.39 -4.25 2.59
N PHE A 205 5.01 -4.49 3.76
CA PHE A 205 6.46 -4.40 3.91
C PHE A 205 7.20 -5.35 2.96
N HIS A 206 6.84 -6.63 2.93
CA HIS A 206 7.50 -7.60 2.05
C HIS A 206 7.37 -7.25 0.57
N GLN A 207 6.17 -6.84 0.14
CA GLN A 207 5.95 -6.42 -1.24
C GLN A 207 6.74 -5.16 -1.61
N LEU A 208 6.85 -4.17 -0.70
CA LEU A 208 7.71 -3.02 -0.91
C LEU A 208 9.17 -3.43 -1.04
N VAL A 209 9.66 -4.34 -0.19
CA VAL A 209 11.05 -4.84 -0.26
C VAL A 209 11.31 -5.54 -1.60
N GLU A 210 10.39 -6.37 -2.08
CA GLU A 210 10.51 -7.00 -3.40
C GLU A 210 10.60 -5.96 -4.52
N CYS A 211 9.75 -4.93 -4.48
CA CYS A 211 9.78 -3.84 -5.46
C CYS A 211 11.09 -3.04 -5.41
N ILE A 212 11.63 -2.77 -4.21
CA ILE A 212 12.93 -2.11 -4.03
C ILE A 212 14.04 -2.98 -4.60
N ARG A 213 14.07 -4.28 -4.26
CA ARG A 213 15.08 -5.23 -4.76
C ARG A 213 15.03 -5.37 -6.27
N ALA A 214 13.84 -5.45 -6.87
CA ALA A 214 13.67 -5.47 -8.32
C ALA A 214 14.28 -4.22 -8.99
N ARG A 215 14.20 -3.06 -8.33
CA ARG A 215 14.83 -1.79 -8.80
C ARG A 215 16.32 -1.69 -8.51
N CYS A 216 16.85 -2.51 -7.62
CA CYS A 216 18.26 -2.59 -7.26
C CYS A 216 18.99 -3.72 -8.00
N SER A 217 18.44 -4.25 -9.10
CA SER A 217 19.00 -5.40 -9.83
C SER A 217 20.46 -5.25 -10.25
N ASP A 218 20.93 -4.00 -10.43
CA ASP A 218 22.29 -3.71 -10.86
C ASP A 218 23.32 -3.90 -9.73
N VAL A 219 22.88 -3.74 -8.47
CA VAL A 219 23.72 -3.88 -7.27
C VAL A 219 23.38 -5.13 -6.45
N ASP A 220 22.23 -5.73 -6.66
CA ASP A 220 21.80 -6.99 -6.04
C ASP A 220 22.51 -8.17 -6.75
N ALA A 221 23.37 -8.90 -6.04
CA ALA A 221 24.05 -10.07 -6.59
C ALA A 221 23.13 -11.29 -6.74
N GLU A 222 21.91 -11.24 -6.20
CA GLU A 222 20.85 -12.24 -6.30
C GLU A 222 19.52 -11.60 -6.75
N PRO A 223 19.46 -11.00 -7.96
CA PRO A 223 18.33 -10.19 -8.37
C PRO A 223 17.05 -11.02 -8.58
N LEU A 224 15.92 -10.41 -8.24
CA LEU A 224 14.59 -11.01 -8.36
C LEU A 224 14.06 -10.87 -9.80
N PHE A 225 14.46 -11.76 -10.71
CA PHE A 225 14.12 -11.68 -12.15
C PHE A 225 12.63 -11.68 -12.50
N PHE A 226 11.76 -12.11 -11.57
CA PHE A 226 10.31 -12.17 -11.78
C PHE A 226 9.53 -11.17 -10.91
N ALA A 227 10.22 -10.39 -10.08
CA ALA A 227 9.56 -9.38 -9.26
C ALA A 227 9.29 -8.13 -10.09
N ASP A 228 8.08 -7.61 -9.97
CA ASP A 228 7.73 -6.33 -10.59
C ASP A 228 8.36 -5.17 -9.81
N SER A 229 8.80 -4.15 -10.54
CA SER A 229 9.33 -2.91 -9.95
C SER A 229 8.23 -1.93 -9.52
N THR A 230 6.97 -2.32 -9.67
CA THR A 230 5.79 -1.50 -9.42
C THR A 230 4.89 -2.18 -8.39
N LEU A 231 4.31 -1.38 -7.51
CA LEU A 231 3.38 -1.88 -6.50
C LEU A 231 2.15 -2.54 -7.15
N GLU A 232 1.64 -3.58 -6.50
CA GLU A 232 0.35 -4.15 -6.88
C GLU A 232 -0.77 -3.11 -6.72
N PRO A 233 -1.85 -3.19 -7.53
CA PRO A 233 -2.92 -2.19 -7.48
C PRO A 233 -3.54 -1.98 -6.10
N TRP A 234 -3.52 -3.00 -5.23
CA TRP A 234 -4.09 -2.90 -3.89
C TRP A 234 -3.16 -2.21 -2.87
N LEU A 235 -1.86 -2.04 -3.15
CA LEU A 235 -0.95 -1.20 -2.38
C LEU A 235 -0.78 0.19 -2.98
N ASP A 236 -1.02 0.35 -4.28
CA ASP A 236 -0.87 1.64 -4.96
C ASP A 236 -2.09 2.55 -4.72
N ALA A 237 -1.96 3.49 -3.78
CA ALA A 237 -2.97 4.50 -3.46
C ALA A 237 -3.38 5.41 -4.64
N LYS A 238 -2.56 5.49 -5.70
CA LYS A 238 -2.85 6.27 -6.92
C LYS A 238 -3.78 5.51 -7.85
N GLN A 239 -3.83 4.19 -7.73
CA GLN A 239 -4.67 3.34 -8.56
C GLN A 239 -6.06 3.14 -7.93
N GLU A 240 -7.07 3.37 -8.76
CA GLU A 240 -8.44 3.00 -8.46
C GLU A 240 -8.62 1.49 -8.56
N LEU A 241 -9.23 0.87 -7.54
CA LEU A 241 -9.57 -0.54 -7.60
C LEU A 241 -10.79 -0.74 -8.50
N LYS A 242 -10.63 -1.57 -9.53
CA LYS A 242 -11.66 -1.84 -10.54
C LYS A 242 -11.99 -3.32 -10.61
N GLY A 243 -13.26 -3.61 -10.90
CA GLY A 243 -13.75 -4.94 -11.20
C GLY A 243 -14.51 -5.60 -10.05
N ARG A 244 -15.32 -6.60 -10.41
CA ARG A 244 -16.30 -7.24 -9.51
C ARG A 244 -15.69 -7.84 -8.24
N ARG A 245 -14.41 -8.24 -8.26
CA ARG A 245 -13.72 -8.83 -7.10
C ARG A 245 -13.54 -7.88 -5.92
N TYR A 246 -13.60 -6.57 -6.16
CA TYR A 246 -13.51 -5.54 -5.12
C TYR A 246 -14.87 -4.93 -4.76
N ALA A 247 -15.93 -5.30 -5.49
CA ALA A 247 -17.26 -4.80 -5.25
C ALA A 247 -17.89 -5.55 -4.06
N ILE A 248 -18.55 -4.82 -3.17
CA ILE A 248 -19.26 -5.38 -2.01
C ILE A 248 -20.77 -5.39 -2.25
N ARG A 249 -21.48 -6.13 -1.39
CA ARG A 249 -22.95 -6.14 -1.37
C ARG A 249 -23.50 -5.01 -0.49
N ASP A 250 -24.73 -4.62 -0.73
CA ASP A 250 -25.50 -3.69 0.11
C ASP A 250 -25.55 -4.12 1.58
N THR A 251 -25.78 -5.41 1.83
CA THR A 251 -25.80 -5.97 3.19
C THR A 251 -24.46 -5.83 3.91
N GLU A 252 -23.36 -5.89 3.16
CA GLU A 252 -22.00 -5.76 3.69
C GLU A 252 -21.67 -4.29 3.98
N ALA A 253 -22.03 -3.38 3.07
CA ALA A 253 -21.94 -1.95 3.32
C ALA A 253 -22.75 -1.53 4.57
N ALA A 254 -23.98 -2.03 4.70
CA ALA A 254 -24.84 -1.75 5.86
C ALA A 254 -24.22 -2.26 7.18
N GLN A 255 -23.66 -3.46 7.15
CA GLN A 255 -23.03 -4.06 8.31
C GLN A 255 -21.78 -3.28 8.74
N LEU A 256 -20.93 -2.88 7.79
CA LEU A 256 -19.74 -2.08 8.07
C LEU A 256 -20.09 -0.70 8.66
N ILE A 257 -21.10 -0.02 8.11
CA ILE A 257 -21.58 1.27 8.66
C ILE A 257 -22.11 1.08 10.09
N LYS A 258 -22.80 -0.02 10.34
CA LYS A 258 -23.31 -0.34 11.68
C LYS A 258 -22.18 -0.63 12.68
N GLU A 259 -21.17 -1.41 12.27
CA GLU A 259 -20.04 -1.80 13.12
C GLU A 259 -19.15 -0.60 13.48
N ILE A 260 -18.84 0.27 12.52
CA ILE A 260 -17.97 1.43 12.78
C ILE A 260 -18.63 2.48 13.69
N ASN A 261 -19.97 2.52 13.73
CA ASN A 261 -20.73 3.38 14.64
C ASN A 261 -21.13 2.67 15.94
N ALA A 262 -20.73 1.41 16.14
CA ALA A 262 -21.03 0.67 17.35
C ALA A 262 -19.98 0.93 18.43
N GLU A 263 -20.35 0.68 19.68
CA GLU A 263 -19.42 0.70 20.82
C GLU A 263 -18.65 -0.63 20.85
N LEU A 264 -17.62 -0.75 20.03
CA LEU A 264 -16.72 -1.91 19.98
C LEU A 264 -15.37 -1.59 20.65
N ASP A 265 -14.55 -2.61 20.86
CA ASP A 265 -13.18 -2.41 21.31
C ASP A 265 -12.34 -1.70 20.22
N VAL A 266 -11.27 -1.04 20.66
CA VAL A 266 -10.44 -0.18 19.81
C VAL A 266 -9.82 -0.95 18.64
N ASP A 267 -9.36 -2.19 18.88
CA ASP A 267 -8.72 -3.00 17.85
C ASP A 267 -9.74 -3.44 16.79
N THR A 268 -10.95 -3.82 17.20
CA THR A 268 -12.03 -4.14 16.27
C THR A 268 -12.47 -2.92 15.47
N LEU A 269 -12.63 -1.74 16.10
CA LEU A 269 -12.97 -0.51 15.39
C LEU A 269 -11.91 -0.13 14.37
N TYR A 270 -10.64 -0.32 14.71
CA TYR A 270 -9.52 -0.09 13.81
C TYR A 270 -9.61 -0.97 12.55
N GLU A 271 -9.85 -2.28 12.72
CA GLU A 271 -9.97 -3.20 11.59
C GLU A 271 -11.22 -2.90 10.73
N VAL A 272 -12.35 -2.58 11.35
CA VAL A 272 -13.56 -2.18 10.61
C VAL A 272 -13.29 -0.90 9.81
N ALA A 273 -12.66 0.11 10.41
CA ALA A 273 -12.32 1.35 9.73
C ALA A 273 -11.34 1.12 8.56
N LYS A 274 -10.34 0.25 8.74
CA LYS A 274 -9.41 -0.19 7.68
C LYS A 274 -10.16 -0.85 6.52
N VAL A 275 -11.13 -1.71 6.80
CA VAL A 275 -11.96 -2.36 5.79
C VAL A 275 -12.84 -1.35 5.03
N VAL A 276 -13.52 -0.44 5.73
CA VAL A 276 -14.31 0.63 5.10
C VAL A 276 -13.44 1.50 4.19
N LYS A 277 -12.27 1.93 4.67
CA LYS A 277 -11.28 2.68 3.90
C LYS A 277 -10.89 1.95 2.62
N ASN A 278 -10.54 0.67 2.72
CA ASN A 278 -10.13 -0.12 1.57
C ASN A 278 -11.26 -0.29 0.54
N HIS A 279 -12.50 -0.49 0.99
CA HIS A 279 -13.64 -0.57 0.08
C HIS A 279 -13.96 0.75 -0.62
N CYS A 280 -13.72 1.90 0.01
CA CYS A 280 -13.91 3.21 -0.61
C CYS A 280 -12.98 3.48 -1.80
N ARG A 281 -11.97 2.63 -2.05
CA ARG A 281 -11.14 2.72 -3.26
C ARG A 281 -11.86 2.28 -4.53
N HIS A 282 -12.92 1.49 -4.41
CA HIS A 282 -13.74 1.08 -5.53
C HIS A 282 -14.93 2.05 -5.69
N ARG A 283 -15.05 2.68 -6.86
CA ARG A 283 -16.09 3.68 -7.14
C ARG A 283 -17.53 3.20 -6.91
N GLY A 284 -17.83 1.97 -7.29
CA GLY A 284 -19.15 1.39 -7.04
C GLY A 284 -19.48 1.29 -5.55
N ASN A 285 -18.47 1.06 -4.69
CA ASN A 285 -18.69 0.90 -3.26
C ASN A 285 -18.90 2.24 -2.57
N ARG A 286 -18.22 3.30 -3.01
CA ARG A 286 -18.45 4.66 -2.50
C ARG A 286 -19.91 5.07 -2.65
N ARG A 287 -20.46 4.91 -3.85
CA ARG A 287 -21.89 5.14 -4.09
C ARG A 287 -22.77 4.27 -3.21
N LEU A 288 -22.44 2.98 -3.11
CA LEU A 288 -23.19 2.03 -2.30
C LEU A 288 -23.23 2.39 -0.81
N PHE A 289 -22.13 2.88 -0.23
CA PHE A 289 -22.11 3.37 1.16
C PHE A 289 -23.07 4.54 1.35
N LEU A 290 -23.11 5.50 0.41
CA LEU A 290 -24.03 6.64 0.47
C LEU A 290 -25.50 6.26 0.23
N GLU A 291 -25.76 5.27 -0.62
CA GLU A 291 -27.11 4.77 -0.89
C GLU A 291 -27.66 3.92 0.26
N THR A 292 -26.79 3.20 0.96
CA THR A 292 -27.17 2.28 2.03
C THR A 292 -27.54 3.02 3.33
N ASP A 293 -26.65 3.87 3.83
CA ASP A 293 -26.90 4.72 5.01
C ASP A 293 -25.94 5.90 5.02
N ARG A 294 -26.29 6.96 4.29
CA ARG A 294 -25.49 8.19 4.20
C ARG A 294 -25.24 8.82 5.57
N VAL A 295 -26.26 8.88 6.42
CA VAL A 295 -26.19 9.58 7.71
C VAL A 295 -25.22 8.83 8.63
N GLY A 296 -25.36 7.51 8.73
CA GLY A 296 -24.43 6.67 9.48
C GLY A 296 -23.02 6.71 8.92
N PHE A 297 -22.86 6.73 7.59
CA PHE A 297 -21.54 6.79 6.96
C PHE A 297 -20.83 8.14 7.21
N VAL A 298 -21.52 9.26 7.07
CA VAL A 298 -20.96 10.60 7.38
C VAL A 298 -20.65 10.73 8.87
N GLN A 299 -21.51 10.18 9.74
CA GLN A 299 -21.25 10.14 11.18
C GLN A 299 -19.96 9.36 11.50
N ALA A 300 -19.74 8.22 10.83
CA ALA A 300 -18.51 7.44 10.98
C ALA A 300 -17.27 8.22 10.55
N ILE A 301 -17.34 8.93 9.42
CA ILE A 301 -16.24 9.81 8.96
C ILE A 301 -15.92 10.88 10.01
N LYS A 302 -16.95 11.55 10.53
CA LYS A 302 -16.75 12.58 11.57
C LYS A 302 -16.13 12.01 12.84
N TRP A 303 -16.58 10.84 13.26
CA TRP A 303 -16.02 10.16 14.42
C TRP A 303 -14.54 9.82 14.20
N MET A 304 -14.20 9.20 13.06
CA MET A 304 -12.82 8.87 12.72
C MET A 304 -11.91 10.11 12.67
N LEU A 305 -12.39 11.23 12.11
CA LEU A 305 -11.63 12.50 12.09
C LEU A 305 -11.38 13.07 13.49
N ALA A 306 -12.29 12.87 14.43
CA ALA A 306 -12.21 13.39 15.79
C ALA A 306 -11.39 12.49 16.75
N ASP A 307 -11.12 11.25 16.36
CA ASP A 307 -10.47 10.24 17.20
C ASP A 307 -8.92 10.33 17.11
N SER A 308 -8.24 9.18 17.00
CA SER A 308 -6.80 9.04 16.87
C SER A 308 -6.26 9.45 15.50
N GLU A 309 -4.96 9.79 15.43
CA GLU A 309 -4.26 10.16 14.20
C GLU A 309 -4.42 9.11 13.08
N VAL A 310 -4.44 7.82 13.44
CA VAL A 310 -4.53 6.74 12.46
C VAL A 310 -5.94 6.64 11.86
N LEU A 311 -6.99 6.71 12.67
CA LEU A 311 -8.37 6.71 12.18
C LEU A 311 -8.67 7.99 11.39
N ALA A 312 -8.14 9.12 11.84
CA ALA A 312 -8.25 10.38 11.12
C ALA A 312 -7.62 10.29 9.73
N ARG A 313 -6.44 9.66 9.60
CA ARG A 313 -5.83 9.36 8.28
C ARG A 313 -6.71 8.47 7.41
N PHE A 314 -7.38 7.47 7.97
CA PHE A 314 -8.33 6.64 7.20
C PHE A 314 -9.51 7.47 6.68
N ALA A 315 -10.07 8.35 7.51
CA ALA A 315 -11.14 9.25 7.09
C ALA A 315 -10.71 10.25 6.03
N VAL A 316 -9.53 10.86 6.18
CA VAL A 316 -8.91 11.72 5.16
C VAL A 316 -8.76 10.96 3.85
N PHE A 317 -8.25 9.73 3.90
CA PHE A 317 -8.09 8.91 2.70
C PHE A 317 -9.42 8.55 2.03
N ILE A 318 -10.47 8.25 2.82
CA ILE A 318 -11.83 8.02 2.33
C ILE A 318 -12.34 9.28 1.60
N LEU A 319 -12.26 10.44 2.26
CA LEU A 319 -12.68 11.73 1.69
C LEU A 319 -11.92 12.05 0.39
N LEU A 320 -10.63 11.77 0.35
CA LEU A 320 -9.81 11.90 -0.85
C LEU A 320 -10.32 11.02 -2.01
N GLN A 321 -10.83 9.81 -1.73
CA GLN A 321 -11.42 8.98 -2.78
C GLN A 321 -12.72 9.58 -3.36
N TYR A 322 -13.52 10.27 -2.54
CA TYR A 322 -14.70 11.00 -3.02
C TYR A 322 -14.32 12.28 -3.76
N ALA A 323 -13.31 13.02 -3.28
CA ALA A 323 -12.79 14.23 -3.93
C ALA A 323 -12.30 13.98 -5.37
N LYS A 324 -11.78 12.78 -5.65
CA LYS A 324 -11.32 12.35 -6.99
C LYS A 324 -12.45 12.13 -8.00
N GLU A 325 -13.71 12.04 -7.57
CA GLU A 325 -14.84 11.88 -8.49
C GLU A 325 -15.13 13.21 -9.22
N SER A 326 -15.59 13.15 -10.48
CA SER A 326 -16.03 14.34 -11.21
C SER A 326 -17.43 14.76 -10.77
N SER A 327 -17.66 16.06 -10.57
CA SER A 327 -18.98 16.65 -10.24
C SER A 327 -20.08 16.39 -11.27
N ASP A 328 -19.70 16.00 -12.49
CA ASP A 328 -20.60 15.88 -13.64
C ASP A 328 -21.21 14.48 -13.80
N ASP A 329 -20.73 13.50 -13.05
CA ASP A 329 -21.37 12.20 -12.99
C ASP A 329 -22.64 12.27 -12.13
N GLU A 330 -23.55 11.30 -12.22
CA GLU A 330 -24.71 11.14 -11.31
C GLU A 330 -24.25 10.81 -9.88
N SER A 331 -23.33 11.61 -9.33
CA SER A 331 -22.69 11.44 -8.05
C SER A 331 -23.68 11.79 -6.96
N VAL A 332 -24.03 10.79 -6.16
CA VAL A 332 -24.77 10.96 -4.92
C VAL A 332 -23.97 11.92 -4.04
N GLU A 333 -24.57 13.06 -3.66
CA GLU A 333 -23.91 14.04 -2.79
C GLU A 333 -23.48 13.40 -1.47
N LEU A 334 -22.22 13.62 -1.08
CA LEU A 334 -21.66 13.12 0.17
C LEU A 334 -22.37 13.74 1.40
N PHE A 335 -22.61 15.06 1.37
CA PHE A 335 -23.26 15.80 2.45
C PHE A 335 -24.69 16.18 2.07
N THR A 336 -25.64 16.02 2.99
CA THR A 336 -27.04 16.39 2.76
C THR A 336 -27.34 17.85 3.08
N SER A 337 -26.45 18.50 3.85
CA SER A 337 -26.63 19.88 4.29
C SER A 337 -25.31 20.63 4.39
N ALA A 338 -25.40 21.96 4.31
CA ALA A 338 -24.26 22.83 4.58
C ALA A 338 -23.74 22.66 6.03
N PHE A 339 -24.62 22.31 6.98
CA PHE A 339 -24.21 22.07 8.36
C PHE A 339 -23.28 20.84 8.47
N GLU A 340 -23.64 19.72 7.81
CA GLU A 340 -22.79 18.53 7.79
C GLU A 340 -21.44 18.82 7.16
N ARG A 341 -21.45 19.46 5.98
CA ARG A 341 -20.24 19.88 5.26
C ARG A 341 -19.33 20.72 6.14
N ASN A 342 -19.84 21.82 6.70
CA ASN A 342 -19.06 22.73 7.54
C ASN A 342 -18.53 22.03 8.81
N SER A 343 -19.27 21.05 9.35
CA SER A 343 -18.82 20.29 10.51
C SER A 343 -17.65 19.36 10.20
N VAL A 344 -17.60 18.79 8.98
CA VAL A 344 -16.46 18.00 8.52
C VAL A 344 -15.28 18.90 8.18
N GLU A 345 -15.53 20.03 7.52
CA GLU A 345 -14.51 21.03 7.19
C GLU A 345 -13.78 21.51 8.46
N LEU A 346 -14.53 21.82 9.52
CA LEU A 346 -13.95 22.21 10.82
C LEU A 346 -13.04 21.11 11.39
N LEU A 347 -13.46 19.84 11.32
CA LEU A 347 -12.65 18.71 11.78
C LEU A 347 -11.38 18.53 10.94
N LEU A 348 -11.44 18.79 9.63
CA LEU A 348 -10.25 18.75 8.77
C LEU A 348 -9.26 19.86 9.12
N THR A 349 -9.74 21.07 9.41
CA THR A 349 -8.87 22.18 9.88
C THR A 349 -8.27 21.88 11.25
N GLU A 350 -9.04 21.30 12.18
CA GLU A 350 -8.51 20.88 13.48
C GLU A 350 -7.46 19.78 13.33
N LEU A 351 -7.70 18.83 12.43
CA LEU A 351 -6.75 17.76 12.12
C LEU A 351 -5.46 18.30 11.50
N GLU A 352 -5.54 19.28 10.60
CA GLU A 352 -4.37 19.94 10.02
C GLU A 352 -3.47 20.56 11.10
N TYR A 353 -4.06 21.17 12.12
CA TYR A 353 -3.32 21.72 13.26
C TYR A 353 -2.75 20.62 14.17
N ARG A 354 -3.52 19.55 14.43
CA ARG A 354 -3.06 18.42 15.26
C ARG A 354 -1.91 17.66 14.61
N GLU A 355 -1.96 17.45 13.31
CA GLU A 355 -1.01 16.62 12.56
C GLU A 355 0.22 17.37 12.08
N SER A 356 0.31 18.69 12.27
CA SER A 356 1.41 19.50 11.70
C SER A 356 2.79 19.02 12.14
N ASP A 357 2.89 18.46 13.35
CA ASP A 357 4.13 17.93 13.93
C ASP A 357 4.20 16.39 13.95
N SER A 358 3.21 15.69 13.36
CA SER A 358 3.20 14.22 13.30
C SER A 358 4.22 13.69 12.27
N ALA A 359 4.70 12.47 12.48
CA ALA A 359 5.59 11.76 11.55
C ALA A 359 4.96 11.59 10.15
N CYS A 360 3.63 11.52 10.10
CA CYS A 360 2.86 11.40 8.86
C CYS A 360 2.44 12.75 8.25
N SER A 361 2.77 13.89 8.86
CA SER A 361 2.41 15.24 8.40
C SER A 361 2.70 15.47 6.91
N GLN A 362 3.88 15.07 6.44
CA GLN A 362 4.32 15.18 5.05
C GLN A 362 3.39 14.49 4.05
N PHE A 363 2.61 13.49 4.49
CA PHE A 363 1.65 12.78 3.67
C PHE A 363 0.22 13.29 3.89
N THR A 364 -0.18 13.49 5.15
CA THR A 364 -1.54 13.86 5.52
C THR A 364 -1.88 15.29 5.10
N ILE A 365 -0.97 16.25 5.29
CA ILE A 365 -1.22 17.68 5.00
C ILE A 365 -1.51 17.92 3.50
N PRO A 366 -0.75 17.36 2.55
CA PRO A 366 -1.11 17.44 1.13
C PRO A 366 -2.50 16.85 0.81
N MET A 367 -2.88 15.73 1.43
CA MET A 367 -4.20 15.13 1.22
C MET A 367 -5.32 16.05 1.73
N LEU A 368 -5.14 16.67 2.90
CA LEU A 368 -6.09 17.63 3.45
C LEU A 368 -6.30 18.82 2.51
N ALA A 369 -5.21 19.38 1.97
CA ALA A 369 -5.27 20.49 1.04
C ALA A 369 -6.03 20.11 -0.25
N GLU A 370 -5.79 18.92 -0.81
CA GLU A 370 -6.51 18.43 -2.00
C GLU A 370 -8.01 18.27 -1.71
N ILE A 371 -8.37 17.73 -0.55
CA ILE A 371 -9.76 17.55 -0.12
C ILE A 371 -10.46 18.91 0.02
N GLN A 372 -9.86 19.84 0.77
CA GLN A 372 -10.44 21.17 1.03
C GLN A 372 -10.64 21.99 -0.26
N GLN A 373 -9.80 21.79 -1.28
CA GLN A 373 -9.91 22.46 -2.59
C GLN A 373 -10.85 21.73 -3.57
N SER A 374 -11.36 20.56 -3.20
CA SER A 374 -12.19 19.74 -4.08
C SER A 374 -13.65 20.17 -4.11
N TRP A 375 -14.40 19.63 -5.08
CA TRP A 375 -15.81 19.92 -5.29
C TRP A 375 -16.71 19.58 -4.09
N ILE A 376 -16.29 18.65 -3.20
CA ILE A 376 -17.12 18.26 -2.04
C ILE A 376 -17.25 19.40 -1.02
N PHE A 377 -16.35 20.39 -1.06
CA PHE A 377 -16.36 21.60 -0.23
C PHE A 377 -16.58 22.89 -1.02
N ALA A 378 -16.80 22.82 -2.34
CA ALA A 378 -17.01 23.98 -3.22
C ALA A 378 -18.43 24.60 -3.10
#